data_AF-A0A0B6Y7X9-F1
#
_entry.id   AF-A0A0B6Y7X9-F1
#
_cell.length_a   1.000
_cell.length_b   1.000
_cell.length_c   1.000
_cell.angle_alpha   90.00
_cell.angle_beta   90.00
_cell.angle_gamma   90.00
#
_symmetry.space_group_name_H-M   'P 1'
#
loop_
_entity.id
_entity.type
_entity.pdbx_description
1 polymer ?
#
loop_
_entity_poly.entity_id
_entity_poly.type
_entity_poly.pdbx_seq_one_letter_code
_entity_poly.pdbx_strand_id
1 'polypeptide(L)'
;VPTLALPADTIDKRQSDGGSSCNVTGSIYEHGEIFSIQASNQCAKYLCDDGYIRVQEEACENRGRCYPLGTSYEDLDVCKTYTCTKTYGPRYNSYRLVNIYTQGCKDYYGACHDFESQFTYQINGTLNDRCTCYYFDRYSVSYSCW
;
A
#
# COMPACT_ATOMS: atom_id res chain seq x y z
N VAL A 1 -25.42 19.94 -0.26
CA VAL A 1 -24.23 19.06 -0.13
C VAL A 1 -23.04 19.96 0.13
N PRO A 2 -22.52 20.06 1.36
CA PRO A 2 -21.36 20.89 1.61
C PRO A 2 -20.10 20.11 1.25
N THR A 3 -19.34 20.66 0.31
CA THR A 3 -17.99 20.26 -0.08
C THR A 3 -17.08 20.38 1.14
N LEU A 4 -16.66 19.24 1.71
CA LEU A 4 -15.59 19.22 2.71
C LEU A 4 -14.27 19.46 1.98
N ALA A 5 -13.85 20.72 1.94
CA ALA A 5 -12.50 21.10 1.60
C ALA A 5 -11.54 20.42 2.60
N LEU A 6 -10.58 19.65 2.07
CA LEU A 6 -9.48 19.14 2.87
C LEU A 6 -8.62 20.32 3.36
N PRO A 7 -8.11 20.28 4.60
CA PRO A 7 -7.31 21.36 5.14
C PRO A 7 -6.02 21.50 4.33
N ALA A 8 -5.89 22.63 3.66
CA ALA A 8 -4.62 23.14 3.17
C ALA A 8 -3.83 23.62 4.40
N ASP A 9 -3.19 22.71 5.14
CA ASP A 9 -2.13 23.07 6.09
C ASP A 9 -1.44 21.84 6.67
N THR A 10 -0.32 21.45 6.07
CA THR A 10 0.90 21.04 6.77
C THR A 10 2.08 21.11 5.80
N ILE A 11 2.29 22.29 5.21
CA ILE A 11 3.55 22.61 4.54
C ILE A 11 4.51 22.98 5.66
N ASP A 12 5.34 22.02 6.04
CA ASP A 12 6.44 22.26 6.99
C ASP A 12 7.40 23.27 6.35
N LYS A 13 7.32 24.52 6.81
CA LYS A 13 8.23 25.59 6.43
C LYS A 13 9.61 25.24 6.96
N ARG A 14 10.48 24.61 6.17
CA ARG A 14 11.95 24.59 6.39
C ARG A 14 12.70 23.96 5.20
N GLN A 15 13.17 24.81 4.30
CA GLN A 15 14.62 24.99 4.05
C GLN A 15 14.83 26.32 3.30
N SER A 16 14.89 27.40 4.08
CA SER A 16 15.25 28.74 3.60
C SER A 16 16.77 28.81 3.53
N ASP A 17 17.35 28.48 2.39
CA ASP A 17 18.76 28.75 2.12
C ASP A 17 18.99 29.11 0.65
N GLY A 18 18.26 30.12 0.17
CA GLY A 18 18.58 30.92 -1.04
C GLY A 18 18.68 30.19 -2.39
N GLY A 19 18.54 28.86 -2.44
CA GLY A 19 18.59 28.05 -3.64
C GLY A 19 17.21 27.60 -4.09
N SER A 20 16.98 27.63 -5.39
CA SER A 20 15.78 27.11 -6.06
C SER A 20 15.68 25.58 -6.00
N SER A 21 16.65 24.89 -5.41
CA SER A 21 16.78 23.44 -5.40
C SER A 21 16.43 22.80 -4.05
N CYS A 22 15.96 21.56 -4.10
CA CYS A 22 15.54 20.77 -2.97
C CYS A 22 16.60 19.71 -2.64
N ASN A 23 17.06 19.67 -1.39
CA ASN A 23 17.97 18.61 -0.92
C ASN A 23 17.19 17.51 -0.20
N VAL A 24 17.07 16.34 -0.84
CA VAL A 24 16.36 15.19 -0.28
C VAL A 24 17.33 14.03 -0.13
N THR A 25 17.61 13.63 1.12
CA THR A 25 18.48 12.49 1.44
C THR A 25 19.87 12.57 0.80
N GLY A 26 20.40 13.78 0.59
CA GLY A 26 21.71 14.01 -0.05
C GLY A 26 21.67 14.12 -1.57
N SER A 27 20.50 13.96 -2.20
CA SER A 27 20.28 14.26 -3.62
C SER A 27 19.72 15.67 -3.77
N ILE A 28 20.18 16.40 -4.79
CA ILE A 28 19.74 17.76 -5.09
C ILE A 28 18.85 17.70 -6.33
N TYR A 29 17.65 18.29 -6.22
CA TYR A 29 16.66 18.38 -7.28
C TYR A 29 16.42 19.85 -7.62
N GLU A 30 16.43 20.22 -8.89
CA GLU A 30 16.24 21.61 -9.31
C GLU A 30 14.76 22.02 -9.30
N HIS A 31 14.49 23.33 -9.31
CA HIS A 31 13.12 23.83 -9.47
C HIS A 31 12.46 23.24 -10.72
N GLY A 32 11.23 22.76 -10.56
CA GLY A 32 10.45 22.11 -11.61
C GLY A 32 10.72 20.61 -11.74
N GLU A 33 11.74 20.07 -11.05
CA GLU A 33 12.07 18.66 -11.14
C GLU A 33 11.07 17.79 -10.37
N ILE A 34 10.61 16.72 -11.04
CA ILE A 34 9.76 15.69 -10.45
C ILE A 34 10.62 14.49 -10.10
N PHE A 35 10.55 14.03 -8.86
CA PHE A 35 11.36 12.93 -8.37
C PHE A 35 10.58 11.97 -7.46
N SER A 36 11.14 10.78 -7.28
CA SER A 36 10.66 9.78 -6.32
C SER A 36 11.78 9.44 -5.34
N ILE A 37 11.42 9.11 -4.10
CA ILE A 37 12.38 8.73 -3.06
C ILE A 37 12.53 7.21 -3.07
N GLN A 38 13.49 6.70 -3.84
CA GLN A 38 13.65 5.24 -4.07
C GLN A 38 13.83 4.41 -2.80
N ALA A 39 14.49 4.96 -1.77
CA ALA A 39 14.68 4.26 -0.50
C ALA A 39 13.37 4.03 0.29
N SER A 40 12.28 4.71 -0.07
CA SER A 40 11.00 4.59 0.62
C SER A 40 9.87 4.07 -0.27
N ASN A 41 9.69 4.65 -1.46
CA ASN A 41 8.54 4.38 -2.33
C ASN A 41 8.76 5.05 -3.69
N GLN A 42 8.89 4.27 -4.77
CA GLN A 42 9.12 4.83 -6.11
C GLN A 42 7.84 5.40 -6.77
N CYS A 43 6.67 5.03 -6.26
CA CYS A 43 5.37 5.41 -6.79
C CYS A 43 4.88 6.78 -6.32
N ALA A 44 5.33 7.24 -5.16
CA ALA A 44 5.04 8.60 -4.71
C ALA A 44 5.95 9.59 -5.43
N LYS A 45 5.36 10.62 -6.05
CA LYS A 45 6.11 11.65 -6.79
C LYS A 45 6.04 13.00 -6.07
N TYR A 46 7.15 13.70 -6.14
CA TYR A 46 7.33 15.00 -5.53
C TYR A 46 7.87 15.98 -6.56
N LEU A 47 7.41 17.22 -6.48
CA LEU A 47 7.89 18.35 -7.26
C LEU A 47 8.78 19.21 -6.37
N CYS A 48 9.99 19.54 -6.83
CA CYS A 48 10.73 20.65 -6.26
C CYS A 48 10.22 21.97 -6.83
N ASP A 49 9.73 22.86 -5.97
CA ASP A 49 9.17 24.15 -6.34
C ASP A 49 9.84 25.23 -5.49
N ASP A 50 10.86 25.88 -6.05
CA ASP A 50 11.62 26.97 -5.40
C ASP A 50 12.19 26.56 -4.03
N GLY A 51 12.83 25.40 -3.97
CA GLY A 51 13.37 24.82 -2.74
C GLY A 51 12.33 24.19 -1.81
N TYR A 52 11.05 24.19 -2.18
CA TYR A 52 9.98 23.50 -1.46
C TYR A 52 9.60 22.17 -2.12
N ILE A 53 9.45 21.13 -1.31
CA ILE A 53 8.97 19.83 -1.79
C ILE A 53 7.45 19.82 -1.75
N ARG A 54 6.81 19.68 -2.90
CA ARG A 54 5.37 19.49 -3.03
C ARG A 54 5.05 18.05 -3.42
N VAL A 55 4.00 17.49 -2.83
CA VAL A 55 3.50 16.17 -3.24
C VAL A 55 2.75 16.33 -4.55
N GLN A 56 3.16 15.59 -5.58
CA GLN A 56 2.50 15.57 -6.88
C GLN A 56 1.62 14.32 -7.03
N GLU A 57 2.11 13.15 -6.59
CA GLU A 57 1.37 11.89 -6.65
C GLU A 57 1.52 11.13 -5.33
N GLU A 58 0.39 10.74 -4.74
CA GLU A 58 0.32 9.92 -3.54
C GLU A 58 -0.02 8.48 -3.92
N ALA A 59 0.93 7.56 -3.73
CA ALA A 59 0.73 6.14 -4.05
C ALA A 59 1.58 5.24 -3.17
N CYS A 60 1.17 3.98 -3.04
CA CYS A 60 1.93 2.91 -2.41
C CYS A 60 2.54 2.01 -3.49
N GLU A 61 3.69 1.45 -3.20
CA GLU A 61 4.34 0.47 -4.04
C GLU A 61 4.13 -0.96 -3.51
N ASN A 62 3.78 -1.90 -4.38
CA ASN A 62 3.91 -3.33 -4.13
C ASN A 62 4.42 -4.05 -5.36
N ARG A 63 5.56 -4.74 -5.23
CA ARG A 63 6.18 -5.54 -6.30
C ARG A 63 6.27 -4.78 -7.63
N GLY A 64 6.70 -3.50 -7.57
CA GLY A 64 6.85 -2.63 -8.74
C GLY A 64 5.55 -2.06 -9.32
N ARG A 65 4.39 -2.33 -8.70
CA ARG A 65 3.10 -1.70 -9.07
C ARG A 65 2.75 -0.57 -8.12
N CYS A 66 2.14 0.47 -8.68
CA CYS A 66 1.73 1.67 -7.95
C CYS A 66 0.21 1.67 -7.72
N TYR A 67 -0.18 1.87 -6.47
CA TYR A 67 -1.57 1.93 -6.03
C TYR A 67 -1.85 3.32 -5.46
N PRO A 68 -2.73 4.13 -6.07
CA PRO A 68 -3.04 5.47 -5.58
C PRO A 68 -3.52 5.46 -4.12
N LEU A 69 -3.27 6.54 -3.38
CA LEU A 69 -3.71 6.66 -1.99
C LEU A 69 -5.23 6.42 -1.86
N GLY A 70 -5.61 5.65 -0.84
CA GLY A 70 -7.01 5.28 -0.58
C GLY A 70 -7.55 4.15 -1.46
N THR A 71 -6.83 3.74 -2.51
CA THR A 71 -7.27 2.59 -3.32
C THR A 71 -7.04 1.29 -2.56
N SER A 72 -7.98 0.37 -2.75
CA SER A 72 -7.87 -0.99 -2.24
C SER A 72 -7.69 -1.95 -3.41
N TYR A 73 -6.87 -2.98 -3.22
CA TYR A 73 -6.68 -4.03 -4.21
C TYR A 73 -6.57 -5.38 -3.51
N GLU A 74 -6.98 -6.42 -4.23
CA GLU A 74 -6.86 -7.80 -3.81
C GLU A 74 -5.56 -8.39 -4.35
N ASP A 75 -4.71 -8.88 -3.45
CA ASP A 75 -3.54 -9.67 -3.78
C ASP A 75 -3.94 -11.15 -3.84
N LEU A 76 -4.29 -11.60 -5.04
CA LEU A 76 -4.69 -12.99 -5.32
C LEU A 76 -3.56 -14.00 -5.04
N ASP A 77 -2.30 -13.57 -4.88
CA ASP A 77 -1.23 -14.52 -4.52
C ASP A 77 -1.33 -14.96 -3.07
N VAL A 78 -1.83 -14.09 -2.20
CA VAL A 78 -1.91 -14.30 -0.76
C VAL A 78 -3.33 -14.17 -0.18
N CYS A 79 -4.34 -14.02 -1.05
CA CYS A 79 -5.75 -13.81 -0.70
C CYS A 79 -5.94 -12.75 0.39
N LYS A 80 -5.37 -11.58 0.14
CA LYS A 80 -5.42 -10.45 1.08
C LYS A 80 -5.81 -9.18 0.35
N THR A 81 -6.68 -8.40 0.97
CA THR A 81 -6.98 -7.05 0.47
C THR A 81 -6.13 -6.03 1.21
N TYR A 82 -5.46 -5.19 0.44
CA TYR A 82 -4.63 -4.10 0.94
C TYR A 82 -5.23 -2.77 0.52
N THR A 83 -5.16 -1.78 1.41
CA THR A 83 -5.44 -0.38 1.08
C THR A 83 -4.16 0.43 1.19
N CYS A 84 -3.93 1.31 0.23
CA CYS A 84 -2.87 2.29 0.33
C CYS A 84 -3.25 3.38 1.34
N THR A 85 -2.43 3.53 2.37
CA THR A 85 -2.64 4.51 3.44
C THR A 85 -1.44 5.43 3.60
N LYS A 86 -1.69 6.59 4.18
CA LYS A 86 -0.70 7.62 4.45
C LYS A 86 -0.55 7.81 5.96
N THR A 87 0.70 7.91 6.41
CA THR A 87 1.05 8.33 7.76
C THR A 87 1.87 9.61 7.67
N TYR A 88 1.45 10.62 8.43
CA TYR A 88 2.14 11.90 8.50
C TYR A 88 3.41 11.74 9.32
N GLY A 89 4.55 11.99 8.68
CA GLY A 89 5.85 12.01 9.34
C GLY A 89 6.35 13.44 9.55
N PRO A 90 7.35 13.65 10.41
CA PRO A 90 7.91 14.97 10.70
C PRO A 90 8.77 15.56 9.57
N ARG A 91 9.07 14.79 8.51
CA ARG A 91 9.88 15.24 7.37
C ARG A 91 9.25 14.92 6.02
N TYR A 92 8.61 13.77 5.92
CA TYR A 92 7.90 13.32 4.73
C TYR A 92 6.74 12.43 5.13
N ASN A 93 5.73 12.36 4.27
CA ASN A 93 4.65 11.40 4.41
C ASN A 93 5.15 10.00 4.07
N SER A 94 4.76 9.02 4.87
CA SER A 94 5.00 7.61 4.56
C SER A 94 3.73 7.01 3.97
N TYR A 95 3.85 6.36 2.83
CA TYR A 95 2.76 5.61 2.20
C TYR A 95 3.03 4.13 2.37
N ARG A 96 2.06 3.41 2.93
CA ARG A 96 2.17 1.97 3.12
C ARG A 96 0.85 1.27 2.84
N LEU A 97 0.98 0.03 2.42
CA LEU A 97 -0.14 -0.87 2.29
C LEU A 97 -0.50 -1.43 3.67
N VAL A 98 -1.76 -1.22 4.03
CA VAL A 98 -2.32 -1.81 5.24
C VAL A 98 -3.27 -2.90 4.80
N ASN A 99 -3.11 -4.08 5.38
CA ASN A 99 -4.11 -5.13 5.23
C ASN A 99 -5.38 -4.65 5.96
N ILE A 100 -6.41 -4.32 5.19
CA ILE A 100 -7.70 -3.84 5.74
C ILE A 100 -8.71 -4.97 5.88
N TYR A 101 -8.46 -6.07 5.18
CA TYR A 101 -9.38 -7.19 5.14
C TYR A 101 -8.62 -8.50 4.96
N THR A 102 -8.78 -9.30 5.99
CA THR A 102 -8.31 -10.65 6.15
C THR A 102 -9.36 -11.59 5.57
N GLN A 103 -9.42 -11.77 4.26
CA GLN A 103 -10.28 -12.82 3.68
C GLN A 103 -9.56 -13.55 2.56
N GLY A 104 -8.95 -14.66 2.96
CA GLY A 104 -9.24 -15.87 2.27
C GLY A 104 -8.16 -16.92 2.31
N CYS A 105 -8.55 -18.11 1.93
CA CYS A 105 -7.68 -19.23 1.65
C CYS A 105 -7.75 -19.55 0.17
N LYS A 106 -6.71 -20.20 -0.33
CA LYS A 106 -6.71 -20.70 -1.70
C LYS A 106 -7.34 -22.07 -1.75
N ASP A 107 -8.24 -22.27 -2.69
CA ASP A 107 -8.65 -23.60 -3.07
C ASP A 107 -7.55 -24.32 -3.88
N TYR A 108 -7.83 -25.56 -4.25
CA TYR A 108 -6.96 -26.37 -5.09
C TYR A 108 -6.63 -25.72 -6.45
N TYR A 109 -7.53 -24.88 -6.98
CA TYR A 109 -7.39 -24.21 -8.28
C TYR A 109 -6.74 -22.82 -8.16
N GLY A 110 -6.40 -22.38 -6.94
CA GLY A 110 -5.79 -21.09 -6.66
C GLY A 110 -6.76 -19.92 -6.53
N ALA A 111 -8.08 -20.18 -6.52
CA ALA A 111 -9.08 -19.14 -6.26
C ALA A 111 -9.12 -18.80 -4.76
N CYS A 112 -9.33 -17.52 -4.46
CA CYS A 112 -9.47 -17.03 -3.10
C CYS A 112 -10.91 -17.21 -2.62
N HIS A 113 -11.06 -17.73 -1.40
CA HIS A 113 -12.34 -18.03 -0.76
C HIS A 113 -12.39 -17.43 0.63
N ASP A 114 -13.55 -16.90 1.02
CA ASP A 114 -13.77 -16.36 2.36
C ASP A 114 -13.58 -17.42 3.45
N PHE A 115 -13.25 -16.98 4.66
CA PHE A 115 -13.21 -17.89 5.80
C PHE A 115 -14.56 -18.56 6.01
N GLU A 116 -14.53 -19.82 6.47
CA GLU A 116 -15.71 -20.66 6.70
C GLU A 116 -16.51 -21.02 5.43
N SER A 117 -16.16 -20.48 4.25
CA SER A 117 -16.75 -20.90 2.98
C SER A 117 -16.23 -22.30 2.58
N GLN A 118 -17.05 -23.04 1.83
CA GLN A 118 -16.73 -24.39 1.39
C GLN A 118 -16.14 -24.38 -0.02
N PHE A 119 -14.99 -25.04 -0.18
CA PHE A 119 -14.30 -25.17 -1.45
C PHE A 119 -13.48 -26.46 -1.51
N THR A 120 -12.96 -26.78 -2.70
CA THR A 120 -12.15 -27.97 -2.92
C THR A 120 -10.69 -27.74 -2.50
N TYR A 121 -10.10 -28.62 -1.70
CA TYR A 121 -8.69 -28.50 -1.29
C TYR A 121 -8.00 -29.86 -1.21
N GLN A 122 -6.69 -29.88 -1.47
CA GLN A 122 -5.89 -31.11 -1.43
C GLN A 122 -5.12 -31.22 -0.11
N ILE A 123 -5.39 -32.29 0.64
CA ILE A 123 -4.66 -32.64 1.87
C ILE A 123 -4.01 -34.00 1.66
N ASN A 124 -2.68 -34.07 1.83
CA ASN A 124 -1.90 -35.30 1.69
C ASN A 124 -2.17 -36.05 0.37
N GLY A 125 -2.28 -35.31 -0.75
CA GLY A 125 -2.54 -35.88 -2.07
C GLY A 125 -4.01 -36.20 -2.36
N THR A 126 -4.89 -36.21 -1.36
CA THR A 126 -6.33 -36.46 -1.54
C THR A 126 -7.08 -35.16 -1.76
N LEU A 127 -7.81 -35.07 -2.87
CA LEU A 127 -8.69 -33.95 -3.17
C LEU A 127 -10.00 -34.12 -2.40
N ASN A 128 -10.33 -33.18 -1.53
CA ASN A 128 -11.60 -33.14 -0.80
C ASN A 128 -12.46 -32.02 -1.39
N ASP A 129 -13.73 -32.29 -1.65
CA ASP A 129 -14.68 -31.34 -2.25
C ASP A 129 -15.35 -30.42 -1.23
N ARG A 130 -15.17 -30.71 0.07
CA ARG A 130 -15.72 -29.95 1.19
C ARG A 130 -14.64 -29.62 2.20
N CYS A 131 -13.95 -28.52 1.95
CA CYS A 131 -13.01 -27.94 2.88
C CYS A 131 -13.44 -26.54 3.27
N THR A 132 -13.10 -26.15 4.49
CA THR A 132 -13.20 -24.78 4.98
C THR A 132 -11.84 -24.36 5.50
N CYS A 133 -11.60 -23.06 5.55
CA CYS A 133 -10.46 -22.51 6.25
C CYS A 133 -10.88 -21.57 7.38
N TYR A 134 -10.00 -21.45 8.37
CA TYR A 134 -10.16 -20.58 9.52
C TYR A 134 -8.80 -20.01 9.94
N TYR A 135 -8.85 -18.93 10.72
CA TYR A 135 -7.66 -18.36 11.34
C TYR A 135 -7.10 -19.28 12.42
N PHE A 136 -5.82 -19.63 12.30
CA PHE A 136 -5.09 -20.27 13.39
C PHE A 136 -4.37 -19.20 14.23
N ASP A 137 -3.72 -18.23 13.58
CA ASP A 137 -3.13 -17.04 14.22
C ASP A 137 -3.12 -15.84 13.25
N ARG A 138 -2.41 -14.74 13.59
CA ARG A 138 -2.38 -13.52 12.74
C ARG A 138 -1.72 -13.71 11.38
N TYR A 139 -0.99 -14.79 11.17
CA TYR A 139 -0.14 -15.05 10.02
C TYR A 139 -0.44 -16.39 9.34
N SER A 140 -1.14 -17.31 10.00
CA SER A 140 -1.43 -18.65 9.50
C SER A 140 -2.92 -18.97 9.42
N VAL A 141 -3.27 -19.74 8.39
CA VAL A 141 -4.61 -20.28 8.14
C VAL A 141 -4.54 -21.80 8.26
N SER A 142 -5.60 -22.39 8.79
CA SER A 142 -5.76 -23.85 8.88
C SER A 142 -6.93 -24.29 8.02
N TYR A 143 -6.86 -25.54 7.53
CA TYR A 143 -7.88 -26.15 6.69
C TYR A 143 -8.51 -27.33 7.43
N SER A 144 -9.83 -27.49 7.29
CA SER A 144 -10.57 -28.66 7.75
C SER A 144 -11.43 -29.18 6.61
N CYS A 145 -11.32 -30.48 6.33
CA CYS A 145 -12.02 -31.16 5.24
C CYS A 145 -12.70 -32.43 5.76
N TRP A 146 -13.78 -32.86 5.12
CA TRP A 146 -14.58 -34.04 5.50
C TRP A 146 -15.21 -34.73 4.29
#